data_AF-A0A527ZJ15-F1
#
_entry.id   AF-A0A527ZJ15-F1
#
_cell.length_a   1.000
_cell.length_b   1.000
_cell.length_c   1.000
_cell.angle_alpha   90.00
_cell.angle_beta   90.00
_cell.angle_gamma   90.00
#
_symmetry.space_group_name_H-M   'P 1'
#
loop_
_entity.id
_entity.type
_entity.pdbx_description
1 polymer ?
#
loop_
_entity_poly.entity_id
_entity_poly.type
_entity_poly.pdbx_seq_one_letter_code
_entity_poly.pdbx_strand_id
1 'polypeptide(L)'
;LEYLRCERAYREYQLDLTPLDTLLEAGLGFTIDWNKDGGFIGKGALLSQKNSGPLEKRLVSFKLRDPNPILFHEEPIRRNGEIVGYISSGAKSFTLGHSVGMGYVNHPAGVTKELIESSRWEIDIAGKLYEADASLRAFFDPTGERLGR
;
A
#
# COMPACT_ATOMS: atom_id res chain seq x y z
N LEU A 1 17.29 3.41 -6.59
CA LEU A 1 16.83 3.03 -5.23
C LEU A 1 15.32 2.81 -5.21
N GLU A 2 14.56 3.67 -5.89
CA GLU A 2 13.09 3.63 -5.92
C GLU A 2 12.47 2.27 -6.26
N TYR A 3 12.91 1.62 -7.34
CA TYR A 3 12.36 0.31 -7.70
C TYR A 3 12.57 -0.77 -6.61
N LEU A 4 13.74 -0.80 -5.96
CA LEU A 4 14.06 -1.79 -4.93
C LEU A 4 13.19 -1.61 -3.68
N ARG A 5 12.91 -0.36 -3.30
CA ARG A 5 12.04 -0.08 -2.14
C ARG A 5 10.57 -0.42 -2.46
N CYS A 6 10.10 -0.09 -3.66
CA CYS A 6 8.73 -0.36 -4.09
C CYS A 6 8.46 -1.86 -4.22
N GLU A 7 9.43 -2.63 -4.74
CA GLU A 7 9.36 -4.10 -4.80
C GLU A 7 9.08 -4.73 -3.42
N ARG A 8 9.74 -4.20 -2.37
CA ARG A 8 9.60 -4.65 -0.97
C ARG A 8 8.55 -3.88 -0.17
N ALA A 9 7.80 -2.99 -0.82
CA ALA A 9 6.84 -2.10 -0.18
C ALA A 9 7.42 -1.32 1.02
N TYR A 10 8.66 -0.84 0.95
CA TYR A 10 9.19 0.07 1.96
C TYR A 10 8.64 1.47 1.75
N ARG A 11 8.09 2.04 2.83
CA ARG A 11 7.46 3.36 2.82
C ARG A 11 8.53 4.45 2.82
N GLU A 12 8.31 5.48 2.03
CA GLU A 12 9.04 6.74 2.10
C GLU A 12 8.22 7.76 2.89
N TYR A 13 8.86 8.40 3.87
CA TYR A 13 8.22 9.49 4.61
C TYR A 13 7.99 10.67 3.67
N GLN A 14 6.87 11.37 3.82
CA GLN A 14 6.36 12.43 2.91
C GLN A 14 5.70 11.93 1.62
N LEU A 15 5.90 10.68 1.21
CA LEU A 15 5.17 10.08 0.07
C LEU A 15 4.13 9.05 0.52
N ASP A 16 4.58 7.98 1.19
CA ASP A 16 3.73 6.86 1.58
C ASP A 16 3.28 6.92 3.04
N LEU A 17 3.94 7.76 3.84
CA LEU A 17 3.60 8.01 5.24
C LEU A 17 3.76 9.50 5.54
N THR A 18 2.66 10.13 5.93
CA THR A 18 2.60 11.54 6.31
C THR A 18 2.00 11.68 7.72
N PRO A 19 2.00 12.89 8.31
CA PRO A 19 1.26 13.14 9.56
C PRO A 19 -0.26 12.89 9.47
N LEU A 20 -0.81 12.69 8.27
CA LEU A 20 -2.23 12.40 8.03
C LEU A 20 -2.52 10.89 8.01
N ASP A 21 -1.50 10.05 8.15
CA ASP A 21 -1.60 8.61 8.07
C ASP A 21 -1.21 7.96 9.39
N THR A 22 -1.91 6.89 9.75
CA THR A 22 -1.53 6.09 10.91
C THR A 22 -0.64 4.92 10.52
N LEU A 23 0.14 4.41 11.49
CA LEU A 23 0.95 3.20 11.29
C LEU A 23 0.09 1.98 10.91
N LEU A 24 -1.18 1.94 11.34
CA LEU A 24 -2.09 0.85 10.98
C LEU A 24 -2.52 0.96 9.50
N GLU A 25 -2.89 2.16 9.06
CA GLU A 25 -3.26 2.44 7.66
C GLU A 25 -2.08 2.19 6.72
N ALA A 26 -0.89 2.63 7.13
CA ALA A 26 0.35 2.41 6.39
C ALA A 26 0.84 0.96 6.43
N GLY A 27 0.16 0.02 7.11
CA GLY A 27 0.58 -1.39 7.20
C GLY A 27 1.84 -1.64 8.05
N LEU A 28 2.23 -0.67 8.87
CA LEU A 28 3.38 -0.70 9.78
C LEU A 28 2.99 -1.12 11.20
N GLY A 29 1.84 -1.76 11.40
CA GLY A 29 1.38 -2.18 12.72
C GLY A 29 2.36 -3.11 13.47
N PHE A 30 3.24 -3.80 12.74
CA PHE A 30 4.28 -4.67 13.31
C PHE A 30 5.41 -3.91 14.01
N THR A 31 5.57 -2.60 13.76
CA THR A 31 6.58 -1.76 14.41
C THR A 31 6.09 -1.20 15.75
N ILE A 32 4.83 -1.44 16.12
CA ILE A 32 4.21 -0.89 17.32
C ILE A 32 4.41 -1.86 18.48
N ASP A 33 5.13 -1.41 19.51
CA ASP A 33 5.15 -2.09 20.80
C ASP A 33 3.94 -1.68 21.66
N TRP A 34 2.86 -2.45 21.56
CA TRP A 34 1.63 -2.21 22.33
C TRP A 34 1.82 -2.34 23.85
N ASN A 35 2.87 -3.03 24.29
CA ASN A 35 3.13 -3.33 25.70
C ASN A 35 4.22 -2.44 26.30
N LYS A 36 4.74 -1.46 25.55
CA LYS A 36 5.76 -0.51 26.03
C LYS A 36 5.37 0.08 27.38
N ASP A 37 6.24 -0.13 28.37
CA ASP A 37 6.11 0.42 29.72
C ASP A 37 6.02 1.95 29.69
N GLY A 38 5.09 2.51 30.45
CA GLY A 38 4.80 3.95 30.44
C GLY A 38 4.06 4.44 29.19
N GLY A 39 3.79 3.58 28.20
CA GLY A 39 3.08 3.94 26.98
C GLY A 39 3.90 4.76 25.99
N PHE A 40 3.22 5.31 24.98
CA PHE A 40 3.81 6.19 23.96
C PHE A 40 2.76 7.17 23.43
N ILE A 41 3.23 8.28 22.85
CA ILE A 41 2.37 9.31 22.26
C ILE A 41 1.56 8.67 21.11
N GLY A 42 0.23 8.82 21.16
CA GLY A 42 -0.67 8.25 20.15
C GLY A 42 -1.15 6.82 20.44
N LYS A 43 -0.69 6.15 21.50
CA LYS A 43 -1.11 4.78 21.87
C LYS A 43 -2.64 4.64 21.97
N GLY A 44 -3.29 5.58 22.65
CA GLY A 44 -4.75 5.56 22.82
C GLY A 44 -5.51 5.69 21.50
N ALA A 45 -5.06 6.60 20.62
CA ALA A 45 -5.66 6.79 19.30
C ALA A 45 -5.53 5.52 18.43
N LEU A 46 -4.34 4.91 18.42
CA LEU A 46 -4.09 3.68 17.67
C LEU A 46 -4.86 2.47 18.23
N LEU A 47 -5.02 2.37 19.56
CA LEU A 47 -5.87 1.34 20.17
C LEU A 47 -7.34 1.53 19.81
N SER A 48 -7.83 2.77 19.85
CA SER A 48 -9.19 3.09 19.40
C SER A 48 -9.38 2.67 17.95
N GLN A 49 -8.50 3.13 17.05
CA GLN A 49 -8.56 2.80 15.62
C GLN A 49 -8.53 1.29 15.37
N LYS A 50 -7.65 0.56 16.06
CA LYS A 50 -7.56 -0.91 15.95
C LYS A 50 -8.86 -1.61 16.38
N ASN A 51 -9.53 -1.09 17.41
CA ASN A 51 -10.73 -1.69 17.99
C ASN A 51 -12.03 -1.25 17.30
N SER A 52 -12.00 -0.17 16.51
CA SER A 52 -13.16 0.35 15.77
C SER A 52 -13.59 -0.52 14.59
N GLY A 53 -12.80 -1.53 14.20
CA GLY A 53 -13.10 -2.45 13.11
C GLY A 53 -12.13 -2.32 11.93
N PRO A 54 -12.55 -2.76 10.72
CA PRO A 54 -11.75 -2.63 9.52
C PRO A 54 -11.34 -1.18 9.24
N LEU A 55 -10.08 -0.98 8.81
CA LEU A 55 -9.58 0.35 8.45
C LEU A 55 -10.18 0.81 7.12
N GLU A 56 -10.85 1.96 7.11
CA GLU A 56 -11.45 2.56 5.91
C GLU A 56 -10.41 3.04 4.89
N LYS A 57 -9.19 3.33 5.35
CA LYS A 57 -8.05 3.76 4.53
C LYS A 57 -6.86 2.83 4.77
N ARG A 58 -6.22 2.30 3.72
CA ARG A 58 -4.98 1.50 3.85
C ARG A 58 -4.05 1.68 2.66
N LEU A 59 -2.74 1.63 2.91
CA LEU A 59 -1.74 1.56 1.86
C LEU A 59 -1.71 0.15 1.26
N VAL A 60 -1.91 0.07 -0.06
CA VAL A 60 -1.97 -1.16 -0.85
C VAL A 60 -0.85 -1.15 -1.87
N SER A 61 -0.22 -2.31 -2.10
CA SER A 61 0.77 -2.50 -3.16
C SER A 61 0.08 -2.91 -4.45
N PHE A 62 0.53 -2.37 -5.58
CA PHE A 62 0.03 -2.65 -6.91
C PHE A 62 1.15 -3.14 -7.83
N LYS A 63 0.81 -4.06 -8.74
CA LYS A 63 1.69 -4.52 -9.82
C LYS A 63 0.90 -4.55 -11.12
N LEU A 64 1.32 -3.78 -12.12
CA LEU A 64 0.65 -3.76 -13.42
C LEU A 64 0.82 -5.10 -14.14
N ARG A 65 -0.25 -5.57 -14.78
CA ARG A 65 -0.22 -6.80 -15.59
C ARG A 65 0.48 -6.58 -16.92
N ASP A 66 0.31 -5.41 -17.52
CA ASP A 66 1.10 -4.99 -18.69
C ASP A 66 2.52 -4.59 -18.22
N PRO A 67 3.59 -5.19 -18.77
CA PRO A 67 4.95 -4.84 -18.37
C PRO A 67 5.41 -3.47 -18.91
N ASN A 68 4.79 -2.91 -19.95
CA ASN A 68 5.29 -1.71 -20.62
C ASN A 68 5.05 -0.38 -19.89
N PRO A 69 3.84 -0.07 -19.36
CA PRO A 69 3.60 1.18 -18.67
C PRO A 69 4.46 1.32 -17.42
N ILE A 70 4.85 2.57 -17.10
CA ILE A 70 5.63 2.92 -15.91
C ILE A 70 4.76 3.71 -14.96
N LEU A 71 4.70 3.26 -13.70
CA LEU A 71 4.11 4.03 -12.60
C LEU A 71 5.14 5.02 -12.06
N PHE A 72 4.67 6.17 -11.61
CA PHE A 72 5.50 7.22 -11.04
C PHE A 72 4.87 7.78 -9.76
N HIS A 73 3.84 8.61 -9.87
CA HIS A 73 3.10 9.20 -8.76
C HIS A 73 1.74 9.75 -9.25
N GLU A 74 0.77 9.84 -8.33
CA GLU A 74 -0.54 10.48 -8.50
C GLU A 74 -1.49 9.80 -9.49
N GLU A 75 -1.13 8.65 -10.07
CA GLU A 75 -2.02 7.92 -10.96
C GLU A 75 -3.26 7.42 -10.21
N PRO A 76 -4.49 7.70 -10.70
CA PRO A 76 -5.71 7.25 -10.04
C PRO A 76 -5.80 5.73 -9.94
N ILE A 77 -6.08 5.25 -8.73
CA ILE A 77 -6.39 3.84 -8.46
C ILE A 77 -7.89 3.65 -8.62
N ARG A 78 -8.27 2.70 -9.47
CA ARG A 78 -9.66 2.29 -9.67
C ARG A 78 -9.91 0.89 -9.14
N ARG A 79 -11.05 0.74 -8.47
CA ARG A 79 -11.62 -0.53 -8.02
C ARG A 79 -12.99 -0.71 -8.65
N ASN A 80 -13.18 -1.76 -9.42
CA ASN A 80 -14.45 -2.04 -10.13
C ASN A 80 -14.98 -0.81 -10.91
N GLY A 81 -14.08 -0.04 -11.53
CA GLY A 81 -14.40 1.17 -12.30
C GLY A 81 -14.44 2.48 -11.50
N GLU A 82 -14.53 2.43 -10.17
CA GLU A 82 -14.58 3.62 -9.30
C GLU A 82 -13.20 4.04 -8.82
N ILE A 83 -12.92 5.35 -8.81
CA ILE A 83 -11.67 5.87 -8.24
C ILE A 83 -11.74 5.80 -6.71
N VAL A 84 -10.75 5.13 -6.11
CA VAL A 84 -10.69 4.88 -4.65
C VAL A 84 -9.43 5.44 -3.99
N GLY A 85 -8.53 6.03 -4.79
CA GLY A 85 -7.27 6.58 -4.32
C GLY A 85 -6.33 6.93 -5.47
N TYR A 86 -5.05 7.07 -5.15
CA TYR A 86 -3.99 7.34 -6.11
C TYR A 86 -2.68 6.65 -5.69
N ILE A 87 -1.81 6.40 -6.66
CA ILE A 87 -0.46 5.89 -6.43
C ILE A 87 0.38 6.96 -5.74
N SER A 88 0.91 6.66 -4.55
CA SER A 88 1.83 7.54 -3.83
C SER A 88 3.26 7.41 -4.37
N SER A 89 3.67 6.17 -4.67
CA SER A 89 5.01 5.84 -5.14
C SER A 89 4.96 4.73 -6.18
N GLY A 90 5.67 4.88 -7.28
CA GLY A 90 5.70 3.91 -8.39
C GLY A 90 7.07 3.81 -9.04
N ALA A 91 7.41 2.62 -9.52
CA ALA A 91 8.62 2.39 -10.30
C ALA A 91 8.53 1.13 -11.17
N LYS A 92 9.36 1.09 -12.20
CA LYS A 92 9.61 -0.14 -12.97
C LYS A 92 10.47 -1.09 -12.14
N SER A 93 9.92 -2.26 -11.78
CA SER A 93 10.67 -3.34 -11.15
C SER A 93 11.44 -4.12 -12.23
N PHE A 94 12.77 -4.17 -12.10
CA PHE A 94 13.60 -5.03 -12.95
C PHE A 94 13.58 -6.48 -12.47
N THR A 95 13.35 -6.72 -11.17
CA THR A 95 13.26 -8.06 -10.60
C THR A 95 11.99 -8.78 -11.04
N LEU A 96 10.86 -8.07 -11.05
CA LEU A 96 9.56 -8.62 -11.42
C LEU A 96 9.25 -8.42 -12.91
N GLY A 97 9.91 -7.49 -13.60
CA GLY A 97 9.68 -7.19 -15.01
C GLY A 97 8.43 -6.33 -15.28
N HIS A 98 7.73 -5.90 -14.24
CA HIS A 98 6.50 -5.11 -14.31
C HIS A 98 6.63 -3.82 -13.49
N SER A 99 5.78 -2.84 -13.73
CA SER A 99 5.70 -1.68 -12.84
C SER A 99 5.00 -2.04 -11.55
N VAL A 100 5.59 -1.59 -10.44
CA VAL A 100 5.08 -1.77 -9.09
C VAL A 100 4.94 -0.43 -8.42
N GLY A 101 3.95 -0.32 -7.54
CA GLY A 101 3.74 0.90 -6.77
C GLY A 101 2.95 0.65 -5.51
N MET A 102 2.77 1.70 -4.73
CA MET A 102 1.94 1.73 -3.53
C MET A 102 0.98 2.90 -3.65
N GLY A 103 -0.16 2.80 -2.99
CA GLY A 103 -1.08 3.91 -2.84
C GLY A 103 -2.17 3.61 -1.83
N TYR A 104 -2.73 4.67 -1.26
CA TYR A 104 -3.82 4.54 -0.30
C TYR A 104 -5.13 4.25 -1.03
N VAL A 105 -5.82 3.21 -0.58
CA VAL A 105 -7.17 2.86 -1.01
C VAL A 105 -8.12 3.26 0.11
N ASN A 106 -9.26 3.84 -0.26
CA ASN A 106 -10.35 4.18 0.64
C ASN A 106 -11.58 3.33 0.34
N HIS A 107 -12.23 2.79 1.37
CA HIS A 107 -13.48 2.05 1.24
C HIS A 107 -14.30 2.17 2.53
N PRO A 108 -15.57 2.63 2.50
CA PRO A 108 -16.37 2.87 3.72
C PRO A 108 -16.60 1.64 4.60
N ALA A 109 -16.64 0.44 4.01
CA ALA A 109 -16.78 -0.80 4.78
C ALA A 109 -15.42 -1.38 5.26
N GLY A 110 -14.33 -0.64 5.03
CA GLY A 110 -12.97 -1.07 5.30
C GLY A 110 -12.27 -1.70 4.10
N VAL A 111 -10.95 -1.58 4.10
CA VAL A 111 -10.03 -2.19 3.12
C VAL A 111 -9.54 -3.53 3.70
N THR A 112 -10.33 -4.58 3.53
CA THR A 112 -10.01 -5.92 4.03
C THR A 112 -9.21 -6.74 3.01
N LYS A 113 -8.70 -7.90 3.43
CA LYS A 113 -8.02 -8.83 2.52
C LYS A 113 -8.99 -9.33 1.44
N GLU A 114 -10.22 -9.64 1.83
CA GLU A 114 -11.28 -10.13 0.96
C GLU A 114 -11.65 -9.08 -0.08
N LEU A 115 -11.67 -7.79 0.28
CA LEU A 115 -11.89 -6.69 -0.67
C LEU A 115 -10.79 -6.67 -1.74
N ILE A 116 -9.53 -6.82 -1.34
CA ILE A 116 -8.38 -6.83 -2.27
C ILE A 116 -8.49 -8.00 -3.23
N GLU A 117 -8.77 -9.21 -2.73
CA GLU A 117 -8.79 -10.44 -3.53
C GLU A 117 -10.01 -10.57 -4.46
N SER A 118 -11.15 -9.98 -4.09
CA SER A 118 -12.40 -10.09 -4.87
C SER A 118 -12.63 -8.94 -5.87
N SER A 119 -11.83 -7.87 -5.81
CA SER A 119 -12.02 -6.69 -6.65
C SER A 119 -11.17 -6.72 -7.92
N ARG A 120 -11.67 -6.09 -8.98
CA ARG A 120 -10.89 -5.74 -10.17
C ARG A 120 -10.19 -4.41 -9.93
N TRP A 121 -8.88 -4.38 -10.20
CA TRP A 121 -8.04 -3.20 -10.01
C TRP A 121 -7.48 -2.70 -11.33
N GLU A 122 -7.56 -1.39 -11.52
CA GLU A 122 -6.97 -0.70 -12.66
C GLU A 122 -6.26 0.56 -12.18
N ILE A 123 -5.18 0.92 -12.85
CA ILE A 123 -4.51 2.20 -12.67
C ILE A 123 -4.70 3.03 -13.93
N ASP A 124 -5.12 4.28 -13.76
CA ASP A 124 -5.27 5.24 -14.83
C ASP A 124 -3.95 5.97 -15.07
N ILE A 125 -3.30 5.68 -16.19
CA ILE A 125 -2.03 6.28 -16.57
C ILE A 125 -2.25 7.12 -17.81
N ALA A 126 -2.21 8.44 -17.62
CA ALA A 126 -2.44 9.43 -18.68
C ALA A 126 -3.74 9.18 -19.48
N GLY A 127 -4.83 8.80 -18.81
CA GLY A 127 -6.14 8.57 -19.41
C GLY A 127 -6.34 7.16 -19.97
N LYS A 128 -5.36 6.27 -19.83
CA LYS A 128 -5.47 4.86 -20.23
C LYS A 128 -5.50 3.96 -18.99
N LEU A 129 -6.47 3.04 -18.98
CA LEU A 129 -6.62 2.08 -17.90
C LEU A 129 -5.74 0.85 -18.11
N TYR A 130 -5.00 0.49 -17.07
CA TYR A 130 -4.14 -0.69 -17.04
C TYR A 130 -4.53 -1.59 -15.88
N GLU A 131 -4.79 -2.86 -16.16
CA GLU A 131 -5.10 -3.83 -15.10
C GLU A 131 -3.92 -4.04 -14.17
N ALA A 132 -4.21 -4.17 -12.88
CA ALA A 132 -3.23 -4.39 -11.84
C ALA A 132 -3.63 -5.54 -10.92
N ASP A 133 -2.63 -6.23 -10.38
CA ASP A 133 -2.79 -7.04 -9.18
C ASP A 133 -2.60 -6.14 -7.96
N ALA A 134 -3.39 -6.36 -6.91
CA ALA A 134 -3.31 -5.61 -5.66
C ALA A 134 -2.98 -6.55 -4.48
N SER A 135 -2.24 -6.03 -3.49
CA SER A 135 -1.79 -6.82 -2.34
C SER A 135 -1.58 -5.95 -1.10
N LEU A 136 -1.91 -6.49 0.08
CA LEU A 136 -1.58 -5.86 1.38
C LEU A 136 -0.13 -6.10 1.81
N ARG A 137 0.61 -6.91 1.05
CA ARG A 137 2.03 -7.24 1.24
C ARG A 137 2.83 -6.88 0.00
N ALA A 138 4.13 -6.77 0.17
CA ALA A 138 5.06 -6.60 -0.94
C ALA A 138 4.93 -7.73 -1.99
N PHE A 139 5.15 -7.40 -3.26
CA PHE A 139 5.22 -8.40 -4.34
C PHE A 139 6.56 -9.13 -4.39
N PHE A 140 7.61 -8.57 -3.78
CA PHE A 140 8.92 -9.19 -3.69
C PHE A 140 9.32 -9.36 -2.22
N ASP A 141 9.77 -10.57 -1.88
CA ASP A 141 10.33 -10.93 -0.57
C ASP A 141 9.48 -10.47 0.64
N PRO A 142 8.16 -10.79 0.68
CA PRO A 142 7.26 -10.29 1.70
C PRO A 142 7.56 -10.80 3.12
N THR A 143 8.38 -11.85 3.25
CA THR A 143 8.83 -12.42 4.53
C THR A 143 10.24 -11.93 4.92
N GLY A 144 10.96 -11.26 4.03
CA GLY A 144 12.32 -10.76 4.28
C GLY A 144 13.39 -11.84 4.38
N GLU A 145 13.13 -13.06 3.88
CA GLU A 145 14.07 -14.19 3.94
C GLU A 145 15.41 -13.92 3.25
N ARG A 146 15.42 -12.99 2.28
CA ARG A 146 16.64 -12.64 1.52
C ARG A 146 17.49 -11.55 2.17
N LEU A 147 17.09 -10.99 3.31
CA LEU A 147 17.84 -9.94 3.99
C LEU A 147 19.05 -10.46 4.79
N GLY A 148 19.18 -11.77 4.97
CA GLY A 148 20.23 -12.36 5.82
C GLY A 148 20.02 -12.02 7.30
N ARG A 149 20.60 -12.82 8.18
CA ARG A 149 20.69 -12.50 9.62
C ARG A 149 21.88 -11.60 9.88
#